data_AF-W4GBK6-F1
#
_entry.id   AF-W4GBK6-F1
#
_cell.length_a   1.000
_cell.length_b   1.000
_cell.length_c   1.000
_cell.angle_alpha   90.00
_cell.angle_beta   90.00
_cell.angle_gamma   90.00
#
_symmetry.space_group_name_H-M   'P 1'
#
loop_
_entity.id
_entity.type
_entity.pdbx_description
1 polymer ?
#
loop_
_entity_poly.entity_id
_entity_poly.type
_entity_poly.pdbx_seq_one_letter_code
_entity_poly.pdbx_strand_id
1 'polypeptide(L)'
;MTRLRPTREGQQARKWWSDADDMSLLTQVNIYLPFKQAKNTTKAWDAVANKLRQVHGFGRIGLDGKKASSRFYQLLWVHRKFQESSKYLSGVEQDETGKIMLLDELIQHFDEASEERQAERATMAAKATEKEATAGYVREQAMMRGPSKSNEGDDSTDSDVASRKRKLFSKLKSAKLRWNTSDSSLRSINLRWSYRKEKRTGWKESRNARTKEREMMT
;
A
#
# COMPACT_ATOMS: atom_id res chain seq x y z
N MET A 1 20.43 -8.29 52.94
CA MET A 1 20.24 -8.25 51.46
C MET A 1 19.16 -7.22 51.14
N THR A 2 19.57 -5.99 50.80
CA THR A 2 18.65 -4.88 50.54
C THR A 2 18.23 -4.93 49.07
N ARG A 3 16.96 -5.26 48.78
CA ARG A 3 16.43 -5.15 47.41
C ARG A 3 16.36 -3.67 47.05
N LEU A 4 17.26 -3.24 46.16
CA LEU A 4 17.20 -1.92 45.53
C LEU A 4 15.85 -1.80 44.82
N ARG A 5 15.03 -0.83 45.27
CA ARG A 5 13.77 -0.48 44.64
C ARG A 5 14.09 0.19 43.31
N PRO A 6 13.60 -0.30 42.16
CA PRO A 6 13.87 0.36 40.89
C PRO A 6 13.27 1.78 40.90
N THR A 7 14.09 2.76 40.53
CA THR A 7 13.76 4.18 40.47
C THR A 7 12.55 4.41 39.57
N ARG A 8 11.62 5.28 39.99
CA ARG A 8 10.35 5.57 39.27
C ARG A 8 10.58 6.00 37.82
N GLU A 9 11.70 6.66 37.53
CA GLU A 9 12.11 7.07 36.18
C GLU A 9 12.34 5.87 35.24
N GLY A 10 12.98 4.80 35.71
CA GLY A 10 13.18 3.57 34.95
C GLY A 10 11.90 2.74 34.77
N GLN A 11 10.87 2.98 35.58
CA GLN A 11 9.54 2.37 35.41
C GLN A 11 8.64 3.18 34.48
N GLN A 12 8.83 4.50 34.41
CA GLN A 12 8.06 5.39 33.52
C GLN A 12 8.58 5.33 32.08
N ALA A 13 9.90 5.21 31.90
CA ALA A 13 10.54 4.91 30.61
C ALA A 13 10.05 3.58 29.99
N ARG A 14 9.63 2.60 30.81
CA ARG A 14 9.10 1.31 30.33
C ARG A 14 7.71 1.40 29.69
N LYS A 15 6.99 2.52 29.89
CA LYS A 15 5.61 2.69 29.38
C LYS A 15 5.53 3.47 28.07
N TRP A 16 6.52 4.30 27.77
CA TRP A 16 6.55 5.20 26.60
C TRP A 16 7.67 4.78 25.63
N TRP A 17 7.49 5.04 24.33
CA TRP A 17 8.53 4.78 23.33
C TRP A 17 9.59 5.87 23.41
N SER A 18 10.85 5.50 23.64
CA SER A 18 11.98 6.43 23.55
C SER A 18 12.46 6.60 22.10
N ASP A 19 13.25 7.63 21.83
CA ASP A 19 13.86 7.80 20.50
C ASP A 19 14.83 6.67 20.15
N ALA A 20 15.56 6.14 21.15
CA ALA A 20 16.41 4.96 20.97
C ALA A 20 15.59 3.70 20.62
N ASP A 21 14.42 3.52 21.24
CA ASP A 21 13.49 2.43 20.90
C ASP A 21 12.93 2.62 19.47
N ASP A 22 12.56 3.84 19.09
CA ASP A 22 12.07 4.15 17.75
C ASP A 22 13.16 3.90 16.69
N MET A 23 14.40 4.33 16.93
CA MET A 23 15.53 4.07 16.05
C MET A 23 15.79 2.57 15.89
N SER A 24 15.77 1.83 16.99
CA SER A 24 15.90 0.36 16.96
C SER A 24 14.78 -0.28 16.15
N LEU A 25 13.52 0.14 16.39
CA LEU A 25 12.36 -0.33 15.64
C LEU A 25 12.51 -0.07 14.13
N LEU A 26 12.80 1.17 13.75
CA LEU A 26 12.94 1.57 12.34
C LEU A 26 14.07 0.79 11.65
N THR A 27 15.19 0.61 12.34
CA THR A 27 16.33 -0.17 11.80
C THR A 27 15.92 -1.62 11.53
N GLN A 28 15.27 -2.28 12.47
CA GLN A 28 14.80 -3.66 12.28
C GLN A 28 13.72 -3.76 11.20
N VAL A 29 12.82 -2.78 11.13
CA VAL A 29 11.80 -2.73 10.07
C VAL A 29 12.44 -2.53 8.69
N ASN A 30 13.51 -1.75 8.57
CA ASN A 30 14.21 -1.57 7.30
C ASN A 30 14.92 -2.85 6.85
N ILE A 31 15.47 -3.63 7.78
CA ILE A 31 16.13 -4.91 7.48
C ILE A 31 15.12 -5.95 7.00
N TYR A 32 14.00 -6.13 7.70
CA TYR A 32 13.07 -7.24 7.46
C TYR A 32 11.86 -6.90 6.58
N LEU A 33 11.60 -5.61 6.36
CA LEU A 33 10.49 -5.07 5.56
C LEU A 33 9.15 -5.82 5.78
N PRO A 34 8.68 -5.95 7.03
CA PRO A 34 7.55 -6.81 7.38
C PRO A 34 6.25 -6.43 6.63
N PHE A 35 6.07 -5.14 6.29
CA PHE A 35 4.93 -4.64 5.54
C PHE A 35 4.88 -5.07 4.06
N LYS A 36 5.98 -5.58 3.50
CA LYS A 36 6.02 -6.16 2.14
C LYS A 36 5.43 -7.58 2.11
N GLN A 37 5.46 -8.31 3.23
CA GLN A 37 5.09 -9.73 3.30
C GLN A 37 3.56 -9.95 3.36
N ALA A 38 2.83 -9.61 2.30
CA ALA A 38 1.36 -9.56 2.28
C ALA A 38 0.66 -10.79 2.90
N LYS A 39 1.11 -12.01 2.57
CA LYS A 39 0.50 -13.26 3.06
C LYS A 39 0.83 -13.59 4.52
N ASN A 40 1.95 -13.10 5.05
CA ASN A 40 2.49 -13.44 6.37
C ASN A 40 2.78 -12.21 7.23
N THR A 41 2.09 -11.09 6.97
CA THR A 41 2.40 -9.78 7.56
C THR A 41 2.46 -9.85 9.08
N THR A 42 1.52 -10.53 9.74
CA THR A 42 1.52 -10.72 11.20
C THR A 42 2.78 -11.42 11.70
N LYS A 43 3.14 -12.56 11.10
CA LYS A 43 4.35 -13.32 11.47
C LYS A 43 5.63 -12.50 11.23
N ALA A 44 5.67 -11.70 10.17
CA ALA A 44 6.79 -10.83 9.87
C ALA A 44 6.97 -9.76 10.97
N TRP A 45 5.88 -9.16 11.44
CA TRP A 45 5.92 -8.22 12.55
C TRP A 45 6.30 -8.88 13.89
N ASP A 46 5.83 -10.10 14.15
CA ASP A 46 6.26 -10.86 15.34
C ASP A 46 7.75 -11.19 15.28
N ALA A 47 8.30 -11.50 14.11
CA ALA A 47 9.73 -11.70 13.93
C ALA A 47 10.55 -10.44 14.25
N VAL A 48 10.09 -9.26 13.79
CA VAL A 48 10.69 -7.96 14.15
C VAL A 48 10.62 -7.72 15.66
N ALA A 49 9.47 -7.99 16.29
CA ALA A 49 9.33 -7.85 17.74
C ALA A 49 10.27 -8.78 18.51
N ASN A 50 10.43 -10.04 18.05
CA ASN A 50 11.37 -10.99 18.64
C ASN A 50 12.81 -10.49 18.55
N LYS A 51 13.21 -9.91 17.42
CA LYS A 51 14.55 -9.33 17.24
C LYS A 51 14.77 -8.12 18.13
N LEU A 52 13.80 -7.24 18.26
CA LEU A 52 13.89 -6.07 19.15
C LEU A 52 14.06 -6.46 20.61
N ARG A 53 13.40 -7.53 21.07
CA ARG A 53 13.59 -8.03 22.44
C ARG A 53 15.00 -8.60 22.70
N GLN A 54 15.77 -8.90 21.65
CA GLN A 54 17.16 -9.34 21.75
C GLN A 54 18.16 -8.16 21.75
N VAL A 55 17.71 -6.95 21.43
CA VAL A 55 18.57 -5.76 21.42
C VAL A 55 18.83 -5.31 22.85
N HIS A 56 20.11 -5.24 23.23
CA HIS A 56 20.53 -4.72 24.53
C HIS A 56 20.07 -3.26 24.69
N GLY A 57 19.44 -2.95 25.84
CA GLY A 57 18.94 -1.60 26.12
C GLY A 57 17.55 -1.30 25.55
N PHE A 58 16.93 -2.21 24.80
CA PHE A 58 15.56 -2.03 24.32
C PHE A 58 14.55 -2.11 25.47
N GLY A 59 13.76 -1.05 25.67
CA GLY A 59 12.97 -0.86 26.89
C GLY A 59 11.71 -1.71 27.00
N ARG A 60 11.27 -2.36 25.90
CA ARG A 60 9.92 -2.92 25.77
C ARG A 60 9.90 -4.46 25.86
N ILE A 61 9.91 -4.96 27.10
CA ILE A 61 9.94 -6.40 27.41
C ILE A 61 8.70 -7.15 26.86
N GLY A 62 7.52 -6.52 26.87
CA GLY A 62 6.25 -7.09 26.37
C GLY A 62 5.87 -6.67 24.95
N LEU A 63 6.86 -6.39 24.09
CA LEU A 63 6.62 -6.02 22.69
C LEU A 63 6.13 -7.24 21.90
N ASP A 64 5.04 -7.07 21.16
CA ASP A 64 4.52 -8.03 20.17
C ASP A 64 4.48 -7.38 18.78
N GLY A 65 4.24 -8.16 17.73
CA GLY A 65 4.18 -7.63 16.37
C GLY A 65 3.10 -6.58 16.16
N LYS A 66 1.98 -6.66 16.90
CA LYS A 66 0.89 -5.67 16.84
C LYS A 66 1.33 -4.31 17.37
N LYS A 67 2.02 -4.27 18.50
CA LYS A 67 2.57 -3.04 19.09
C LYS A 67 3.70 -2.47 18.23
N ALA A 68 4.56 -3.31 17.66
CA ALA A 68 5.63 -2.87 16.77
C ALA A 68 5.07 -2.22 15.49
N SER A 69 4.12 -2.90 14.82
CA SER A 69 3.45 -2.37 13.63
C SER A 69 2.69 -1.07 13.92
N SER A 70 1.92 -1.02 15.01
CA SER A 70 1.19 0.18 15.41
C SER A 70 2.10 1.39 15.59
N ARG A 71 3.25 1.22 16.25
CA ARG A 71 4.21 2.31 16.43
C ARG A 71 4.85 2.72 15.10
N PHE A 72 5.26 1.76 14.28
CA PHE A 72 5.83 2.05 12.97
C PHE A 72 4.89 2.93 12.11
N TYR A 73 3.60 2.57 12.03
CA TYR A 73 2.64 3.36 11.24
C TYR A 73 2.40 4.76 11.84
N GLN A 74 2.44 4.90 13.17
CA GLN A 74 2.40 6.21 13.81
C GLN A 74 3.61 7.07 13.39
N LEU A 75 4.81 6.50 13.40
CA LEU A 75 6.04 7.20 12.99
C LEU A 75 5.98 7.64 11.53
N LEU A 76 5.52 6.77 10.62
CA LEU A 76 5.33 7.14 9.21
C LEU A 76 4.34 8.30 9.05
N TRP A 77 3.23 8.27 9.79
CA TRP A 77 2.21 9.33 9.73
C TRP A 77 2.74 10.68 10.23
N VAL A 78 3.42 10.68 11.39
CA VAL A 78 4.06 11.89 11.93
C VAL A 78 5.11 12.43 10.97
N HIS A 79 5.95 11.56 10.40
CA HIS A 79 6.99 11.96 9.46
C HIS A 79 6.44 12.55 8.17
N ARG A 80 5.33 12.00 7.64
CA ARG A 80 4.64 12.61 6.49
C ARG A 80 4.16 14.02 6.78
N LYS A 81 3.60 14.26 7.97
CA LYS A 81 3.20 15.61 8.39
C LYS A 81 4.39 16.54 8.54
N PHE A 82 5.50 16.04 9.07
CA PHE A 82 6.76 16.77 9.12
C PHE A 82 7.28 17.14 7.72
N GLN A 83 7.30 16.20 6.76
CA GLN A 83 7.71 16.49 5.38
C GLN A 83 6.82 17.55 4.71
N GLU A 84 5.51 17.53 4.99
CA GLU A 84 4.56 18.55 4.54
C GLU A 84 4.88 19.92 5.13
N SER A 85 5.18 20.02 6.43
CA SER A 85 5.48 21.30 7.11
C SER A 85 6.87 21.84 6.83
N SER A 86 7.90 20.98 6.79
CA SER A 86 9.30 21.38 6.58
C SER A 86 9.56 21.88 5.15
N LYS A 87 8.70 21.51 4.18
CA LYS A 87 8.66 22.16 2.86
C LYS A 87 8.46 23.69 2.95
N TYR A 88 7.87 24.18 4.04
CA TYR A 88 7.54 25.60 4.25
C TYR A 88 8.41 26.30 5.29
N LEU A 89 9.33 25.59 5.97
CA LEU A 89 10.17 26.12 7.06
C LEU A 89 11.56 25.47 6.98
N SER A 90 12.54 26.17 6.40
CA SER A 90 13.94 25.70 6.32
C SER A 90 14.83 26.59 7.18
N GLY A 91 15.35 26.03 8.27
CA GLY A 91 16.32 26.73 9.13
C GLY A 91 16.70 26.03 10.44
N VAL A 92 16.15 24.85 10.76
CA VAL A 92 16.46 24.15 12.01
C VAL A 92 17.52 23.08 11.77
N GLU A 93 18.64 23.21 12.47
CA GLU A 93 19.66 22.18 12.60
C GLU A 93 19.12 21.06 13.50
N GLN A 94 18.92 19.86 12.96
CA GLN A 94 18.37 18.72 13.70
C GLN A 94 19.36 17.55 13.73
N ASP A 95 19.71 17.17 14.95
CA ASP A 95 20.50 15.99 15.34
C ASP A 95 19.82 14.65 14.95
N GLU A 96 18.59 14.71 14.42
CA GLU A 96 17.76 13.57 13.99
C GLU A 96 17.96 13.17 12.52
N THR A 97 19.02 13.63 11.86
CA THR A 97 19.27 13.36 10.43
C THR A 97 19.20 11.86 10.12
N GLY A 98 19.73 11.00 10.98
CA GLY A 98 19.66 9.54 10.81
C GLY A 98 18.24 8.97 10.88
N LYS A 99 17.42 9.41 11.83
CA LYS A 99 16.01 8.98 11.97
C LYS A 99 15.18 9.44 10.78
N ILE A 100 15.37 10.69 10.37
CA ILE A 100 14.70 11.31 9.22
C ILE A 100 15.06 10.58 7.92
N MET A 101 16.35 10.31 7.67
CA MET A 101 16.81 9.57 6.49
C MET A 101 16.21 8.17 6.43
N LEU A 102 16.21 7.46 7.56
CA LEU A 102 15.66 6.12 7.65
C LEU A 102 14.14 6.11 7.44
N LEU A 103 13.43 7.11 7.97
CA LEU A 103 11.99 7.28 7.74
C LEU A 103 11.68 7.62 6.28
N ASP A 104 12.50 8.45 5.61
CA ASP A 104 12.36 8.73 4.19
C ASP A 104 12.48 7.45 3.34
N GLU A 105 13.50 6.64 3.62
CA GLU A 105 13.74 5.35 2.94
C GLU A 105 12.58 4.38 3.18
N LEU A 106 12.12 4.26 4.43
CA LEU A 106 11.00 3.40 4.79
C LEU A 106 9.67 3.85 4.15
N ILE A 107 9.42 5.16 4.01
CA ILE A 107 8.29 5.69 3.25
C ILE A 107 8.40 5.25 1.80
N GLN A 108 9.58 5.36 1.19
CA GLN A 108 9.78 4.95 -0.21
C GLN A 108 9.44 3.47 -0.38
N HIS A 109 9.98 2.59 0.46
CA HIS A 109 9.70 1.16 0.41
C HIS A 109 8.23 0.83 0.67
N PHE A 110 7.58 1.57 1.56
CA PHE A 110 6.17 1.37 1.89
C PHE A 110 5.26 1.77 0.72
N ASP A 111 5.50 2.92 0.10
CA ASP A 111 4.72 3.38 -1.05
C ASP A 111 4.92 2.44 -2.25
N GLU A 112 6.15 2.03 -2.55
CA GLU A 112 6.46 1.04 -3.61
C GLU A 112 5.71 -0.29 -3.39
N ALA A 113 5.70 -0.80 -2.15
CA ALA A 113 5.01 -2.06 -1.83
C ALA A 113 3.48 -1.93 -1.85
N SER A 114 2.95 -0.76 -1.48
CA SER A 114 1.52 -0.45 -1.59
C SER A 114 1.08 -0.40 -3.05
N GLU A 115 1.92 0.21 -3.89
CA GLU A 115 1.73 0.36 -5.32
C GLU A 115 1.77 -1.00 -6.05
N GLU A 116 2.76 -1.84 -5.78
CA GLU A 116 2.85 -3.21 -6.31
C GLU A 116 1.60 -4.02 -5.94
N ARG A 117 1.17 -3.97 -4.67
CA ARG A 117 -0.03 -4.67 -4.20
C ARG A 117 -1.32 -4.18 -4.88
N GLN A 118 -1.41 -2.89 -5.19
CA GLN A 118 -2.55 -2.34 -5.94
C GLN A 118 -2.54 -2.83 -7.38
N ALA A 119 -1.38 -2.86 -8.03
CA ALA A 119 -1.22 -3.39 -9.38
C ALA A 119 -1.59 -4.89 -9.45
N GLU A 120 -1.09 -5.70 -8.52
CA GLU A 120 -1.46 -7.12 -8.41
C GLU A 120 -2.97 -7.31 -8.26
N ARG A 121 -3.61 -6.57 -7.35
CA ARG A 121 -5.07 -6.61 -7.18
C ARG A 121 -5.82 -6.22 -8.44
N ALA A 122 -5.37 -5.18 -9.15
CA ALA A 122 -5.99 -4.75 -10.40
C ALA A 122 -5.87 -5.83 -11.48
N THR A 123 -4.71 -6.47 -11.63
CA THR A 123 -4.53 -7.57 -12.61
C THR A 123 -5.37 -8.80 -12.26
N MET A 124 -5.46 -9.16 -10.98
CA MET A 124 -6.32 -10.25 -10.52
C MET A 124 -7.80 -9.96 -10.77
N ALA A 125 -8.25 -8.73 -10.51
CA ALA A 125 -9.61 -8.29 -10.80
C ALA A 125 -9.91 -8.34 -12.31
N ALA A 126 -8.99 -7.86 -13.15
CA ALA A 126 -9.13 -7.94 -14.61
C ALA A 126 -9.27 -9.38 -15.10
N LYS A 127 -8.39 -10.28 -14.64
CA LYS A 127 -8.47 -11.73 -14.96
C LYS A 127 -9.78 -12.36 -14.49
N ALA A 128 -10.28 -11.97 -13.32
CA ALA A 128 -11.58 -12.45 -12.83
C ALA A 128 -12.74 -11.98 -13.72
N THR A 129 -12.72 -10.71 -14.14
CA THR A 129 -13.76 -10.17 -15.05
C THR A 129 -13.73 -10.80 -16.44
N GLU A 130 -12.56 -11.18 -16.94
CA GLU A 130 -12.41 -11.90 -18.22
C GLU A 130 -12.96 -13.33 -18.12
N LYS A 131 -12.65 -14.03 -17.02
CA LYS A 131 -13.22 -15.36 -16.73
C LYS A 131 -14.75 -15.31 -16.59
N GLU A 132 -15.28 -14.26 -15.97
CA GLU A 132 -16.73 -14.07 -15.86
C GLU A 132 -17.36 -13.76 -17.24
N ALA A 133 -16.72 -12.92 -18.05
CA ALA A 133 -17.20 -12.59 -19.40
C ALA A 133 -17.22 -13.82 -20.32
N THR A 134 -16.17 -14.65 -20.26
CA THR A 134 -16.07 -15.90 -21.02
C THR A 134 -17.11 -16.92 -20.55
N ALA A 135 -17.27 -17.13 -19.23
CA ALA A 135 -18.31 -18.00 -18.68
C ALA A 135 -19.73 -17.50 -19.01
N GLY A 136 -19.95 -16.18 -18.98
CA GLY A 136 -21.20 -15.55 -19.37
C GLY A 136 -21.54 -15.75 -20.85
N TYR A 137 -20.54 -15.67 -21.73
CA TYR A 137 -20.69 -15.96 -23.15
C TYR A 137 -21.07 -17.42 -23.39
N VAL A 138 -20.39 -18.38 -22.74
CA VAL A 138 -20.71 -19.82 -22.85
C VAL A 138 -22.14 -20.10 -22.38
N ARG A 139 -22.56 -19.51 -21.24
CA ARG A 139 -23.93 -19.67 -20.72
C ARG A 139 -24.98 -19.13 -21.69
N GLU A 140 -24.72 -17.98 -22.30
CA GLU A 140 -25.61 -17.38 -23.30
C GLU A 140 -25.70 -18.24 -24.57
N GLN A 141 -24.57 -18.75 -25.08
CA GLN A 141 -24.56 -19.66 -26.23
C GLN A 141 -25.32 -20.96 -25.95
N ALA A 142 -25.19 -21.53 -24.75
CA ALA A 142 -25.92 -22.73 -24.35
C ALA A 142 -27.44 -22.50 -24.24
N MET A 143 -27.87 -21.33 -23.76
CA MET A 143 -29.29 -20.97 -23.72
C MET A 143 -29.90 -20.74 -25.10
N MET A 144 -29.13 -20.19 -26.05
CA MET A 144 -29.60 -19.95 -27.42
C MET A 144 -29.69 -21.24 -28.25
N ARG A 145 -28.93 -22.27 -27.90
CA ARG A 145 -28.98 -23.62 -28.53
C ARG A 145 -29.93 -24.55 -27.77
N GLY A 146 -31.10 -24.04 -27.35
CA GLY A 146 -32.11 -24.83 -26.63
C GLY A 146 -32.39 -26.19 -27.29
N PRO A 147 -32.96 -27.16 -26.56
CA PRO A 147 -33.16 -28.51 -27.08
C PRO A 147 -33.89 -28.42 -28.41
N SER A 148 -33.30 -28.96 -29.49
CA SER A 148 -33.98 -29.07 -30.79
C SER A 148 -35.21 -29.95 -30.62
N LYS A 149 -36.35 -29.34 -30.28
CA LYS A 149 -37.66 -29.92 -30.56
C LYS A 149 -37.89 -29.71 -32.04
N SER A 150 -37.70 -30.76 -32.82
CA SER A 150 -38.37 -30.91 -34.09
C SER A 150 -39.88 -30.87 -33.82
N ASN A 151 -40.53 -29.77 -34.22
CA ASN A 151 -41.92 -29.82 -34.65
C ASN A 151 -42.22 -28.59 -35.52
N GLU A 152 -42.72 -28.83 -36.73
CA GLU A 152 -43.36 -27.84 -37.60
C GLU A 152 -44.38 -26.97 -36.85
N GLY A 153 -44.38 -25.66 -37.13
CA GLY A 153 -45.43 -24.75 -36.70
C GLY A 153 -45.00 -23.29 -36.56
N ASP A 154 -45.04 -22.58 -37.69
CA ASP A 154 -45.66 -21.25 -37.91
C ASP A 154 -45.32 -19.99 -37.07
N ASP A 155 -45.25 -18.88 -37.80
CA ASP A 155 -45.14 -17.44 -37.51
C ASP A 155 -43.93 -16.88 -36.72
N SER A 156 -42.86 -16.60 -37.47
CA SER A 156 -41.69 -15.83 -37.01
C SER A 156 -41.96 -14.32 -37.10
N THR A 157 -42.48 -13.73 -36.02
CA THR A 157 -42.66 -12.27 -35.95
C THR A 157 -41.34 -11.49 -35.82
N ASP A 158 -41.21 -10.41 -36.60
CA ASP A 158 -40.09 -9.44 -36.66
C ASP A 158 -39.69 -8.84 -35.28
N SER A 159 -40.62 -8.90 -34.30
CA SER A 159 -40.44 -8.42 -32.93
C SER A 159 -39.28 -9.07 -32.16
N ASP A 160 -38.94 -10.31 -32.51
CA ASP A 160 -37.91 -11.11 -31.85
C ASP A 160 -36.50 -10.71 -32.29
N VAL A 161 -36.33 -10.31 -33.56
CA VAL A 161 -35.06 -9.79 -34.09
C VAL A 161 -34.75 -8.41 -33.50
N ALA A 162 -35.76 -7.55 -33.42
CA ALA A 162 -35.62 -6.22 -32.81
C ALA A 162 -35.28 -6.29 -31.31
N SER A 163 -35.86 -7.24 -30.58
CA SER A 163 -35.57 -7.44 -29.16
C SER A 163 -34.17 -8.03 -28.91
N ARG A 164 -33.71 -8.95 -29.78
CA ARG A 164 -32.33 -9.46 -29.77
C ARG A 164 -31.30 -8.36 -30.02
N LYS A 165 -31.52 -7.50 -31.04
CA LYS A 165 -30.64 -6.36 -31.32
C LYS A 165 -30.55 -5.40 -30.12
N ARG A 166 -31.70 -5.01 -29.53
CA ARG A 166 -31.74 -4.10 -28.35
C ARG A 166 -31.01 -4.64 -27.12
N LYS A 167 -31.09 -5.96 -26.87
CA LYS A 167 -30.33 -6.63 -25.78
C LYS A 167 -28.83 -6.59 -26.02
N LEU A 168 -28.39 -6.89 -27.25
CA LEU A 168 -26.96 -6.84 -27.62
C LEU A 168 -26.39 -5.43 -27.44
N PHE A 169 -27.11 -4.41 -27.90
CA PHE A 169 -26.70 -3.00 -27.75
C PHE A 169 -26.60 -2.57 -26.29
N SER A 170 -27.52 -3.01 -25.43
CA SER A 170 -27.46 -2.72 -23.99
C SER A 170 -26.26 -3.38 -23.32
N LYS A 171 -25.99 -4.65 -23.66
CA LYS A 171 -24.83 -5.40 -23.15
C LYS A 171 -23.51 -4.77 -23.59
N LEU A 172 -23.43 -4.32 -24.85
CA LEU A 172 -22.27 -3.62 -25.40
C LEU A 172 -22.05 -2.26 -24.71
N LYS A 173 -23.12 -1.50 -24.44
CA LYS A 173 -23.06 -0.24 -23.69
C LYS A 173 -22.57 -0.44 -22.26
N SER A 174 -23.11 -1.43 -21.53
CA SER A 174 -22.69 -1.74 -20.17
C SER A 174 -21.25 -2.24 -20.10
N ALA A 175 -20.82 -3.06 -21.06
CA ALA A 175 -19.43 -3.49 -21.18
C ALA A 175 -18.51 -2.30 -21.47
N LYS A 176 -18.89 -1.42 -22.41
CA LYS A 176 -18.13 -0.21 -22.73
C LYS A 176 -18.03 0.75 -21.53
N LEU A 177 -19.10 0.87 -20.75
CA LEU A 177 -19.09 1.67 -19.52
C LEU A 177 -18.09 1.12 -18.50
N ARG A 178 -18.12 -0.20 -18.23
CA ARG A 178 -17.15 -0.86 -17.35
C ARG A 178 -15.71 -0.68 -17.84
N TRP A 179 -15.45 -0.88 -19.13
CA TRP A 179 -14.13 -0.64 -19.73
C TRP A 179 -13.67 0.82 -19.58
N ASN A 180 -14.55 1.79 -19.81
CA ASN A 180 -14.22 3.21 -19.62
C ASN A 180 -13.98 3.57 -18.15
N THR A 181 -14.73 2.99 -17.21
CA THR A 181 -14.52 3.20 -15.77
C THR A 181 -13.21 2.57 -15.31
N SER A 182 -12.88 1.36 -15.76
CA SER A 182 -11.60 0.70 -15.47
C SER A 182 -10.42 1.44 -16.11
N ASP A 183 -10.54 1.89 -17.36
CA ASP A 183 -9.49 2.69 -18.03
C ASP A 183 -9.30 4.06 -17.35
N SER A 184 -10.39 4.71 -16.92
CA SER A 184 -10.33 5.96 -16.14
C SER A 184 -9.68 5.76 -14.77
N SER A 185 -9.94 4.64 -14.11
CA SER A 185 -9.28 4.29 -12.85
C SER A 185 -7.77 4.03 -13.05
N LEU A 186 -7.38 3.31 -14.11
CA LEU A 186 -5.97 3.08 -14.42
C LEU A 186 -5.25 4.37 -14.84
N ARG A 187 -5.91 5.26 -15.58
CA ARG A 187 -5.39 6.59 -15.93
C ARG A 187 -5.20 7.48 -14.71
N SER A 188 -6.15 7.51 -13.78
CA SER A 188 -6.02 8.28 -12.55
C SER A 188 -4.94 7.74 -11.62
N ILE A 189 -4.76 6.41 -11.57
CA ILE A 189 -3.61 5.77 -10.90
C ILE A 189 -2.32 6.19 -11.60
N ASN A 190 -2.20 6.05 -12.92
CA ASN A 190 -1.01 6.45 -13.68
C ASN A 190 -0.67 7.94 -13.55
N LEU A 191 -1.66 8.83 -13.53
CA LEU A 191 -1.46 10.27 -13.30
C LEU A 191 -0.95 10.55 -11.89
N ARG A 192 -1.52 9.87 -10.88
CA ARG A 192 -1.02 9.93 -9.51
C ARG A 192 0.42 9.41 -9.41
N TRP A 193 0.76 8.36 -10.17
CA TRP A 193 2.11 7.81 -10.29
C TRP A 193 3.10 8.80 -10.91
N SER A 194 2.75 9.42 -12.04
CA SER A 194 3.61 10.40 -12.71
C SER A 194 3.85 11.63 -11.85
N TYR A 195 2.78 12.17 -11.25
CA TYR A 195 2.87 13.31 -10.34
C TYR A 195 3.73 12.99 -9.11
N ARG A 196 3.58 11.78 -8.54
CA ARG A 196 4.38 11.34 -7.41
C ARG A 196 5.84 11.08 -7.77
N LYS A 197 6.14 10.48 -8.93
CA LYS A 197 7.52 10.30 -9.44
C LYS A 197 8.22 11.64 -9.61
N GLU A 198 7.54 12.62 -10.19
CA GLU A 198 8.09 13.97 -10.43
C GLU A 198 8.36 14.71 -9.11
N LYS A 199 7.48 14.57 -8.11
CA LYS A 199 7.77 15.05 -6.76
C LYS A 199 8.95 14.31 -6.12
N ARG A 200 9.12 13.02 -6.41
CA ARG A 200 10.20 12.16 -5.89
C ARG A 200 11.58 12.51 -6.48
N THR A 201 11.65 12.86 -7.76
CA THR A 201 12.89 13.35 -8.39
C THR A 201 13.25 14.73 -7.85
N GLY A 202 12.28 15.64 -7.79
CA GLY A 202 12.51 16.99 -7.22
C GLY A 202 12.97 16.95 -5.76
N TRP A 203 12.46 16.00 -4.95
CA TRP A 203 12.91 15.84 -3.56
C TRP A 203 14.34 15.29 -3.46
N LYS A 204 14.71 14.33 -4.32
CA LYS A 204 16.08 13.80 -4.38
C LYS A 204 17.09 14.85 -4.86
N GLU A 205 16.72 15.65 -5.86
CA GLU A 205 17.54 16.75 -6.37
C GLU A 205 17.71 17.86 -5.33
N SER A 206 16.61 18.28 -4.69
CA SER A 206 16.66 19.27 -3.61
C SER A 206 17.48 18.78 -2.41
N ARG A 207 17.45 17.47 -2.11
CA ARG A 207 18.29 16.87 -1.08
C ARG A 207 19.77 16.91 -1.47
N ASN A 208 20.12 16.42 -2.66
CA ASN A 208 21.51 16.45 -3.16
C ASN A 208 22.08 17.87 -3.26
N ALA A 209 21.25 18.85 -3.64
CA ALA A 209 21.66 20.26 -3.68
C ALA A 209 22.03 20.76 -2.28
N ARG A 210 21.20 20.48 -1.27
CA ARG A 210 21.47 20.87 0.14
C ARG A 210 22.68 20.15 0.73
N THR A 211 22.91 18.88 0.38
CA THR A 211 24.09 18.14 0.84
C THR A 211 25.35 18.74 0.22
N LYS A 212 25.33 19.04 -1.08
CA LYS A 212 26.45 19.72 -1.76
C LYS A 212 26.72 21.13 -1.24
N GLU A 213 25.69 21.92 -0.95
CA GLU A 213 25.85 23.26 -0.34
C GLU A 213 26.53 23.19 1.02
N ARG A 214 26.22 22.17 1.84
CA ARG A 214 26.87 21.95 3.14
C ARG A 214 28.33 21.53 2.98
N GLU A 215 28.64 20.64 2.04
CA GLU A 215 30.02 20.21 1.74
C GLU A 215 30.89 21.34 1.17
N MET A 216 30.30 22.36 0.52
CA MET A 216 31.03 23.52 -0.01
C MET A 216 31.32 24.60 1.05
N MET A 217 30.71 24.53 2.24
CA MET A 217 30.91 25.48 3.33
C MET A 217 31.87 24.98 4.43
N THR A 218 32.36 23.75 4.30
CA THR A 218 33.37 23.11 5.16
C THR A 218 34.68 22.95 4.42
#